data_AF-A0A397CK55-F1
#
_entry.id   AF-A0A397CK55-F1
#
_cell.length_a   1.000
_cell.length_b   1.000
_cell.length_c   1.000
_cell.angle_alpha   90.00
_cell.angle_beta   90.00
_cell.angle_gamma   90.00
#
_symmetry.space_group_name_H-M   'P 1'
#
loop_
_entity.id
_entity.type
_entity.pdbx_description
1 polymer ?
#
loop_
_entity_poly.entity_id
_entity_poly.type
_entity_poly.pdbx_seq_one_letter_code
_entity_poly.pdbx_strand_id
1 'polypeptide(L)'
;MTATGLKPLSFRWILMGCIGALVLFQSVDVFLTYRATSLLSRSKRHAIRPLVAPQEDDLLHMNELMTECLTRGDAIVSSRYMQPPLWRESDEKDILAEVMRCPEAEVFLPIGIRSYGYCEDAMAYVKFLETRAMPMWVYEIDFHIDGTVVLSRRHRTFQLASCVGKTYSYHDLCPHTAVILMNHYWDGLPDRHDFPSTKKLILMPNVEMYDLKASHYHRVDYVLAKTKDAYQRITQWYDRDDNNRRNTSVYYTSHTTSDPTVLA
;
A
#
# COMPACT_ATOMS: atom_id res chain seq x y z
N MET A 1 4.00 85.77 -29.77
CA MET A 1 4.53 84.65 -29.00
C MET A 1 3.55 84.33 -27.88
N THR A 2 2.72 83.30 -28.03
CA THR A 2 1.82 82.84 -26.98
C THR A 2 2.19 81.42 -26.65
N ALA A 3 2.82 81.27 -25.48
CA ALA A 3 3.35 80.02 -24.96
C ALA A 3 2.23 79.04 -24.60
N THR A 4 2.47 77.79 -24.93
CA THR A 4 1.69 76.59 -24.60
C THR A 4 1.61 76.38 -23.08
N GLY A 5 0.39 76.41 -22.52
CA GLY A 5 0.13 76.02 -21.14
C GLY A 5 -0.39 74.58 -21.05
N LEU A 6 0.49 73.61 -20.76
CA LEU A 6 0.06 72.29 -20.29
C LEU A 6 -0.62 72.46 -18.92
N LYS A 7 -1.86 71.97 -18.78
CA LYS A 7 -2.57 71.91 -17.51
C LYS A 7 -1.89 70.89 -16.59
N PRO A 8 -1.63 71.21 -15.31
CA PRO A 8 -1.09 70.25 -14.36
C PRO A 8 -2.16 69.17 -14.12
N LEU A 9 -1.92 67.94 -14.59
CA LEU A 9 -2.70 66.79 -14.13
C LEU A 9 -2.58 66.75 -12.60
N SER A 10 -3.70 67.06 -11.94
CA SER A 10 -3.79 67.15 -10.50
C SER A 10 -3.18 65.90 -9.87
N PHE A 11 -2.21 66.11 -8.98
CA PHE A 11 -1.48 65.09 -8.21
C PHE A 11 -2.39 63.99 -7.63
N ARG A 12 -3.66 64.31 -7.37
CA ARG A 12 -4.69 63.38 -6.92
C ARG A 12 -4.99 62.26 -7.93
N TRP A 13 -4.96 62.53 -9.23
CA TRP A 13 -5.16 61.54 -10.28
C TRP A 13 -3.96 60.61 -10.44
N ILE A 14 -2.75 61.13 -10.26
CA ILE A 14 -1.52 60.33 -10.25
C ILE A 14 -1.54 59.39 -9.03
N LEU A 15 -1.88 59.90 -7.85
CA LEU A 15 -1.97 59.11 -6.62
C LEU A 15 -3.04 58.00 -6.72
N MET A 16 -4.22 58.32 -7.25
CA MET A 16 -5.29 57.33 -7.48
C MET A 16 -4.86 56.27 -8.50
N GLY A 17 -4.12 56.65 -9.55
CA GLY A 17 -3.54 55.72 -10.51
C GLY A 17 -2.51 54.78 -9.87
N CYS A 18 -1.63 55.30 -9.02
CA CYS A 18 -0.64 54.49 -8.29
C CYS A 18 -1.28 53.51 -7.31
N ILE A 19 -2.30 53.94 -6.57
CA ILE A 19 -3.05 53.04 -5.65
C ILE A 19 -3.78 51.96 -6.44
N GLY A 20 -4.43 52.32 -7.55
CA GLY A 20 -5.10 51.35 -8.42
C GLY A 20 -4.14 50.30 -8.99
N ALA A 21 -2.94 50.72 -9.41
CA ALA A 21 -1.91 49.81 -9.91
C ALA A 21 -1.38 48.88 -8.82
N LEU A 22 -1.19 49.37 -7.58
CA LEU A 22 -0.76 48.55 -6.45
C LEU A 22 -1.81 47.50 -6.06
N VAL A 23 -3.09 47.87 -6.03
CA VAL A 23 -4.19 46.93 -5.73
C VAL A 23 -4.31 45.87 -6.83
N LEU A 24 -4.17 46.25 -8.10
CA LEU A 24 -4.14 45.31 -9.21
C LEU A 24 -2.96 44.34 -9.08
N PHE A 25 -1.76 44.84 -8.79
CA PHE A 25 -0.58 44.00 -8.63
C PHE A 25 -0.72 43.01 -7.47
N GLN A 26 -1.22 43.46 -6.32
CA GLN A 26 -1.52 42.60 -5.18
C GLN A 26 -2.60 41.56 -5.50
N SER A 27 -3.64 41.93 -6.24
CA SER A 27 -4.69 40.99 -6.63
C SER A 27 -4.20 39.90 -7.60
N VAL A 28 -3.30 40.25 -8.52
CA VAL A 28 -2.68 39.30 -9.45
C VAL A 28 -1.73 38.37 -8.72
N ASP A 29 -0.93 38.88 -7.77
CA ASP A 29 0.00 38.07 -6.99
C ASP A 29 -0.75 37.06 -6.08
N VAL A 30 -1.83 37.49 -5.44
CA VAL A 30 -2.73 36.59 -4.67
C VAL A 30 -3.38 35.56 -5.59
N PHE A 31 -3.85 35.95 -6.78
CA PHE A 31 -4.47 35.03 -7.73
C PHE A 31 -3.47 34.00 -8.29
N LEU A 32 -2.25 34.42 -8.60
CA LEU A 32 -1.17 33.53 -9.04
C LEU A 32 -0.74 32.58 -7.93
N THR A 33 -0.62 33.06 -6.69
CA THR A 33 -0.33 32.23 -5.51
C THR A 33 -1.44 31.22 -5.25
N TYR A 34 -2.70 31.63 -5.37
CA TYR A 34 -3.87 30.76 -5.25
C TYR A 34 -3.90 29.71 -6.37
N ARG A 35 -3.54 30.08 -7.61
CA ARG A 35 -3.41 29.13 -8.71
C ARG A 35 -2.27 28.15 -8.49
N ALA A 36 -1.11 28.60 -8.02
CA ALA A 36 0.02 27.73 -7.73
C ALA A 36 -0.33 26.71 -6.62
N THR A 37 -0.98 27.15 -5.54
CA THR A 37 -1.50 26.24 -4.51
C THR A 37 -2.59 25.31 -5.04
N SER A 38 -3.48 25.77 -5.93
CA SER A 38 -4.49 24.91 -6.55
C SER A 38 -3.92 23.85 -7.50
N LEU A 39 -2.81 24.17 -8.19
CA LEU A 39 -2.10 23.26 -9.09
C LEU A 39 -1.28 22.23 -8.31
N LEU A 40 -0.68 22.63 -7.18
CA LEU A 40 -0.03 21.74 -6.22
C LEU A 40 -1.04 20.86 -5.46
N SER A 41 -2.26 21.36 -5.20
CA SER A 41 -3.38 20.60 -4.59
C SER A 41 -4.05 19.61 -5.56
N ARG A 42 -3.58 19.54 -6.81
CA ARG A 42 -3.94 18.49 -7.77
C ARG A 42 -3.18 17.19 -7.51
N SER A 43 -2.98 16.84 -6.23
CA SER A 43 -2.78 15.45 -5.85
C SER A 43 -3.97 14.67 -6.38
N LYS A 44 -3.72 13.58 -7.11
CA LYS A 44 -4.74 12.70 -7.68
C LYS A 44 -5.57 12.12 -6.52
N ARG A 45 -6.59 12.86 -6.05
CA ARG A 45 -7.62 12.31 -5.18
C ARG A 45 -8.26 11.18 -5.96
N HIS A 46 -7.83 9.95 -5.67
CA HIS A 46 -8.49 8.78 -6.19
C HIS A 46 -9.90 8.87 -5.62
N ALA A 47 -10.87 9.11 -6.51
CA ALA A 47 -12.26 9.17 -6.12
C ALA A 47 -12.56 7.87 -5.37
N ILE A 48 -12.97 7.99 -4.11
CA ILE A 48 -13.35 6.85 -3.28
C ILE A 48 -14.56 6.24 -3.97
N ARG A 49 -14.32 5.21 -4.79
CA ARG A 49 -15.40 4.35 -5.25
C ARG A 49 -15.96 3.68 -3.99
N PRO A 50 -17.30 3.61 -3.83
CA PRO A 50 -17.87 2.83 -2.75
C PRO A 50 -17.35 1.40 -2.88
N LEU A 51 -16.68 0.93 -1.84
CA LEU A 51 -16.30 -0.48 -1.71
C LEU A 51 -17.62 -1.27 -1.65
N VAL A 52 -17.74 -2.30 -2.46
CA VAL A 52 -18.87 -3.22 -2.41
C VAL A 52 -18.86 -3.84 -1.00
N ALA A 53 -20.00 -3.80 -0.31
CA ALA A 53 -20.10 -4.43 1.01
C ALA A 53 -19.85 -5.95 0.87
N PRO A 54 -19.17 -6.58 1.85
CA PRO A 54 -18.98 -8.03 1.84
C PRO A 54 -20.32 -8.77 1.74
N GLN A 55 -20.36 -9.82 0.91
CA GLN A 55 -21.53 -10.71 0.83
C GLN A 55 -21.49 -11.73 1.98
N GLU A 56 -22.60 -12.47 2.18
CA GLU A 56 -22.69 -13.50 3.22
C GLU A 56 -21.57 -14.56 3.12
N ASP A 57 -21.32 -15.04 1.90
CA ASP A 57 -20.22 -15.96 1.61
C ASP A 57 -18.84 -15.37 1.91
N ASP A 58 -18.68 -14.04 1.74
CA ASP A 58 -17.43 -13.37 2.07
C ASP A 58 -17.21 -13.37 3.59
N LEU A 59 -18.26 -13.13 4.38
CA LEU A 59 -18.18 -13.12 5.84
C LEU A 59 -17.92 -14.52 6.42
N LEU A 60 -18.56 -15.55 5.87
CA LEU A 60 -18.30 -16.95 6.27
C LEU A 60 -16.85 -17.35 6.00
N HIS A 61 -16.34 -17.05 4.80
CA HIS A 61 -14.96 -17.37 4.46
C HIS A 61 -13.96 -16.50 5.24
N MET A 62 -14.27 -15.24 5.51
CA MET A 62 -13.48 -14.39 6.41
C MET A 62 -13.40 -14.98 7.82
N ASN A 63 -14.49 -15.53 8.34
CA ASN A 63 -14.51 -16.19 9.65
C ASN A 63 -13.67 -17.47 9.67
N GLU A 64 -13.69 -18.25 8.59
CA GLU A 64 -12.83 -19.42 8.42
C GLU A 64 -11.34 -19.03 8.42
N LEU A 65 -10.96 -18.07 7.56
CA LEU A 65 -9.59 -17.55 7.48
C LEU A 65 -9.10 -16.98 8.81
N MET A 66 -9.98 -16.27 9.53
CA MET A 66 -9.71 -15.76 10.87
C MET A 66 -9.38 -16.90 11.84
N THR A 67 -10.21 -17.95 11.84
CA THR A 67 -10.01 -19.15 12.66
C THR A 67 -8.69 -19.83 12.34
N GLU A 68 -8.35 -19.97 11.06
CA GLU A 68 -7.07 -20.53 10.62
C GLU A 68 -5.89 -19.69 11.08
N CYS A 69 -5.96 -18.37 10.90
CA CYS A 69 -4.92 -17.45 11.32
C CYS A 69 -4.61 -17.55 12.82
N LEU A 70 -5.65 -17.63 13.66
CA LEU A 70 -5.52 -17.70 15.11
C LEU A 70 -5.01 -19.07 15.61
N THR A 71 -5.46 -20.16 14.99
CA THR A 71 -5.25 -21.51 15.54
C THR A 71 -4.07 -22.26 14.94
N ARG A 72 -3.58 -21.86 13.77
CA ARG A 72 -2.67 -22.69 12.95
C ARG A 72 -1.20 -22.24 13.00
N GLY A 73 -0.85 -21.34 13.91
CA GLY A 73 0.53 -20.97 14.19
C GLY A 73 1.24 -20.37 12.97
N ASP A 74 2.49 -20.78 12.71
CA ASP A 74 3.36 -20.22 11.66
C ASP A 74 3.11 -20.83 10.27
N ALA A 75 1.85 -20.95 9.85
CA ALA A 75 1.47 -21.55 8.57
C ALA A 75 1.22 -20.52 7.47
N ILE A 76 1.40 -20.91 6.21
CA ILE A 76 0.84 -20.19 5.05
C ILE A 76 -0.68 -20.34 5.10
N VAL A 77 -1.40 -19.21 5.09
CA VAL A 77 -2.88 -19.19 5.04
C VAL A 77 -3.29 -18.64 3.67
N SER A 78 -3.96 -19.44 2.86
CA SER A 78 -4.30 -19.12 1.47
C SER A 78 -5.75 -18.65 1.36
N SER A 79 -6.04 -17.70 0.47
CA SER A 79 -7.42 -17.30 0.16
C SER A 79 -8.21 -18.36 -0.63
N ARG A 80 -7.59 -19.50 -0.95
CA ARG A 80 -8.25 -20.55 -1.71
C ARG A 80 -9.15 -21.34 -0.79
N TYR A 81 -10.44 -21.35 -1.11
CA TYR A 81 -11.45 -22.07 -0.36
C TYR A 81 -11.06 -23.55 -0.20
N MET A 82 -11.19 -24.09 1.02
CA MET A 82 -10.81 -25.47 1.38
C MET A 82 -9.33 -25.84 1.19
N GLN A 83 -8.43 -24.88 1.01
CA GLN A 83 -7.00 -25.15 0.99
C GLN A 83 -6.49 -25.20 2.44
N PRO A 84 -6.02 -26.35 2.94
CA PRO A 84 -5.49 -26.41 4.29
C PRO A 84 -4.24 -25.52 4.42
N PRO A 85 -4.00 -24.93 5.61
CA PRO A 85 -2.76 -24.21 5.88
C PRO A 85 -1.53 -25.10 5.66
N LEU A 86 -0.45 -24.50 5.19
CA LEU A 86 0.81 -25.21 4.92
C LEU A 86 1.87 -24.79 5.93
N TRP A 87 2.50 -25.77 6.59
CA TRP A 87 3.59 -25.57 7.53
C TRP A 87 4.94 -25.80 6.85
N ARG A 88 6.03 -25.45 7.55
CA ARG A 88 7.38 -25.72 7.07
C ARG A 88 7.62 -27.22 6.83
N GLU A 89 6.94 -28.08 7.58
CA GLU A 89 7.04 -29.54 7.50
C GLU A 89 6.05 -30.18 6.50
N SER A 90 5.21 -29.37 5.84
CA SER A 90 4.31 -29.86 4.79
C SER A 90 5.08 -30.38 3.56
N ASP A 91 4.39 -31.10 2.67
CA ASP A 91 5.00 -31.60 1.43
C ASP A 91 5.59 -30.43 0.60
N GLU A 92 6.85 -30.53 0.22
CA GLU A 92 7.56 -29.49 -0.51
C GLU A 92 6.86 -29.12 -1.83
N LYS A 93 6.21 -30.08 -2.49
CA LYS A 93 5.46 -29.83 -3.73
C LYS A 93 4.23 -28.98 -3.47
N ASP A 94 3.55 -29.18 -2.35
CA ASP A 94 2.37 -28.39 -1.99
C ASP A 94 2.76 -26.96 -1.61
N ILE A 95 3.85 -26.80 -0.84
CA ILE A 95 4.41 -25.49 -0.52
C ILE A 95 4.83 -24.77 -1.80
N LEU A 96 5.60 -25.42 -2.66
CA LEU A 96 6.08 -24.83 -3.92
C LEU A 96 4.92 -24.46 -4.84
N ALA A 97 3.90 -25.32 -4.95
CA ALA A 97 2.71 -25.06 -5.74
C ALA A 97 1.91 -23.85 -5.24
N GLU A 98 1.81 -23.66 -3.92
CA GLU A 98 1.25 -22.43 -3.36
C GLU A 98 2.18 -21.26 -3.69
N VAL A 99 3.46 -21.29 -3.30
CA VAL A 99 4.43 -20.19 -3.49
C VAL A 99 4.45 -19.67 -4.93
N MET A 100 4.51 -20.55 -5.92
CA MET A 100 4.59 -20.16 -7.34
C MET A 100 3.33 -19.49 -7.91
N ARG A 101 2.26 -19.35 -7.13
CA ARG A 101 1.07 -18.57 -7.53
C ARG A 101 1.35 -17.09 -7.73
N CYS A 102 2.38 -16.54 -7.06
CA CYS A 102 2.87 -15.16 -7.16
C CYS A 102 1.77 -14.09 -7.37
N PRO A 103 0.89 -13.86 -6.36
CA PRO A 103 -0.14 -12.82 -6.43
C PRO A 103 0.47 -11.41 -6.55
N GLU A 104 -0.35 -10.39 -6.81
CA GLU A 104 0.13 -9.00 -6.97
C GLU A 104 0.73 -8.45 -5.66
N ALA A 105 0.13 -8.82 -4.54
CA ALA A 105 0.61 -8.50 -3.20
C ALA A 105 0.31 -9.67 -2.26
N GLU A 106 1.09 -9.85 -1.20
CA GLU A 106 0.88 -10.86 -0.17
C GLU A 106 1.08 -10.27 1.22
N VAL A 107 0.46 -10.86 2.24
CA VAL A 107 0.58 -10.38 3.62
C VAL A 107 1.75 -11.08 4.29
N PHE A 108 2.75 -10.32 4.74
CA PHE A 108 3.73 -10.86 5.67
C PHE A 108 3.11 -10.92 7.07
N LEU A 109 3.00 -12.13 7.61
CA LEU A 109 2.35 -12.38 8.89
C LEU A 109 3.20 -13.31 9.76
N PRO A 110 4.15 -12.75 10.53
CA PRO A 110 4.99 -13.54 11.43
C PRO A 110 4.18 -14.12 12.60
N ILE A 111 4.65 -15.25 13.14
CA ILE A 111 3.98 -15.97 14.23
C ILE A 111 3.68 -15.06 15.45
N GLY A 112 4.56 -14.10 15.75
CA GLY A 112 4.47 -13.27 16.96
C GLY A 112 3.29 -12.30 17.01
N ILE A 113 2.58 -12.10 15.90
CA ILE A 113 1.47 -11.14 15.81
C ILE A 113 0.13 -11.74 15.44
N ARG A 114 0.02 -13.07 15.37
CA ARG A 114 -1.23 -13.75 15.06
C ARG A 114 -2.20 -13.64 16.24
N SER A 115 -2.94 -12.55 16.26
CA SER A 115 -3.92 -12.17 17.28
C SER A 115 -5.21 -11.74 16.62
N TYR A 116 -6.27 -11.52 17.40
CA TYR A 116 -7.56 -11.09 16.86
C TYR A 116 -7.45 -9.84 15.98
N GLY A 117 -6.72 -8.81 16.43
CA GLY A 117 -6.59 -7.56 15.64
C GLY A 117 -5.87 -7.76 14.31
N TYR A 118 -4.69 -8.40 14.32
CA TYR A 118 -3.90 -8.56 13.11
C TYR A 118 -4.41 -9.65 12.18
N CYS A 119 -5.00 -10.72 12.71
CA CYS A 119 -5.65 -11.73 11.89
C CYS A 119 -6.87 -11.16 11.16
N GLU A 120 -7.71 -10.35 11.82
CA GLU A 120 -8.85 -9.70 11.17
C GLU A 120 -8.40 -8.84 9.99
N ASP A 121 -7.39 -8.00 10.20
CA ASP A 121 -6.85 -7.14 9.16
C ASP A 121 -6.13 -7.91 8.05
N ALA A 122 -5.28 -8.88 8.41
CA ALA A 122 -4.52 -9.67 7.43
C ALA A 122 -5.46 -10.49 6.55
N MET A 123 -6.44 -11.17 7.15
CA MET A 123 -7.35 -12.05 6.43
C MET A 123 -8.27 -11.27 5.48
N ALA A 124 -8.58 -10.02 5.79
CA ALA A 124 -9.29 -9.14 4.86
C ALA A 124 -8.50 -8.97 3.56
N TYR A 125 -7.21 -8.69 3.65
CA TYR A 125 -6.36 -8.60 2.45
C TYR A 125 -6.21 -9.96 1.77
N VAL A 126 -6.03 -11.04 2.53
CA VAL A 126 -5.97 -12.40 1.96
C VAL A 126 -7.22 -12.68 1.13
N LYS A 127 -8.42 -12.48 1.68
CA LYS A 127 -9.68 -12.71 0.99
C LYS A 127 -9.86 -11.85 -0.25
N PHE A 128 -9.79 -10.51 -0.09
CA PHE A 128 -10.22 -9.58 -1.14
C PHE A 128 -9.16 -9.32 -2.21
N LEU A 129 -7.88 -9.57 -1.92
CA LEU A 129 -6.81 -9.55 -2.94
C LEU A 129 -6.54 -10.94 -3.54
N GLU A 130 -7.34 -11.95 -3.15
CA GLU A 130 -7.14 -13.35 -3.53
C GLU A 130 -5.68 -13.81 -3.31
N THR A 131 -5.12 -13.47 -2.15
CA THR A 131 -3.70 -13.68 -1.84
C THR A 131 -3.51 -14.70 -0.71
N ARG A 132 -2.46 -14.56 0.08
CA ARG A 132 -2.10 -15.43 1.20
C ARG A 132 -1.32 -14.65 2.25
N ALA A 133 -1.37 -15.15 3.47
CA ALA A 133 -0.51 -14.73 4.56
C ALA A 133 0.72 -15.64 4.60
N MET A 134 1.90 -15.01 4.58
CA MET A 134 3.19 -15.65 4.46
C MET A 134 3.98 -15.50 5.77
N PRO A 135 4.38 -16.61 6.40
CA PRO A 135 5.27 -16.59 7.55
C PRO A 135 6.72 -16.32 7.13
N MET A 136 7.57 -15.98 8.11
CA MET A 136 8.99 -15.64 7.87
C MET A 136 9.76 -16.78 7.22
N TRP A 137 9.45 -18.03 7.57
CA TRP A 137 10.18 -19.17 7.06
C TRP A 137 10.13 -19.33 5.54
N VAL A 138 9.07 -18.85 4.88
CA VAL A 138 8.99 -18.93 3.42
C VAL A 138 10.07 -18.07 2.74
N TYR A 139 10.41 -16.94 3.38
CA TYR A 139 11.48 -16.06 2.91
C TYR A 139 12.87 -16.56 3.31
N GLU A 140 12.96 -17.55 4.20
CA GLU A 140 14.22 -18.12 4.69
C GLU A 140 14.64 -19.38 3.94
N ILE A 141 13.67 -20.15 3.44
CA ILE A 141 13.96 -21.41 2.77
C ILE A 141 14.31 -21.19 1.29
N ASP A 142 15.06 -22.17 0.82
CA ASP A 142 15.48 -22.31 -0.56
C ASP A 142 14.65 -23.42 -1.21
N PHE A 143 14.03 -23.14 -2.36
CA PHE A 143 13.16 -24.06 -3.07
C PHE A 143 13.94 -24.85 -4.11
N HIS A 144 13.85 -26.18 -4.07
CA HIS A 144 14.45 -27.04 -5.08
C HIS A 144 13.44 -27.44 -6.14
N ILE A 145 13.74 -27.17 -7.41
CA ILE A 145 12.85 -27.50 -8.53
C ILE A 145 13.42 -28.69 -9.31
N ASP A 146 12.98 -29.89 -8.94
CA ASP A 146 13.27 -31.14 -9.65
C ASP A 146 12.21 -31.44 -10.70
N GLY A 147 12.25 -30.71 -11.82
CA GLY A 147 11.41 -31.00 -12.98
C GLY A 147 11.05 -29.80 -13.84
N THR A 148 10.31 -30.05 -14.91
CA THR A 148 9.83 -28.99 -15.81
C THR A 148 8.61 -28.32 -15.19
N VAL A 149 8.78 -27.13 -14.62
CA VAL A 149 7.66 -26.31 -14.15
C VAL A 149 7.20 -25.38 -15.26
N VAL A 150 5.91 -25.42 -15.59
CA VAL A 150 5.30 -24.48 -16.54
C VAL A 150 4.85 -23.25 -15.77
N LEU A 151 5.65 -22.19 -15.79
CA LEU A 151 5.27 -20.89 -15.23
C LEU A 151 4.22 -20.22 -16.13
N SER A 152 3.00 -20.08 -15.63
CA SER A 152 1.93 -19.34 -16.33
C SER A 152 1.95 -17.87 -15.93
N ARG A 153 2.36 -16.99 -16.85
CA ARG A 153 2.13 -15.54 -16.71
C ARG A 153 0.74 -15.20 -17.25
N ARG A 154 -0.11 -14.60 -16.41
CA ARG A 154 -1.46 -14.14 -16.78
C ARG A 154 -1.49 -13.13 -17.95
N HIS A 155 -0.36 -12.54 -18.34
CA HIS A 155 -0.24 -11.75 -19.56
C HIS A 155 1.15 -11.87 -20.21
N ARG A 156 1.18 -12.45 -21.42
CA ARG A 156 2.25 -12.47 -22.44
C ARG A 156 3.50 -13.32 -22.12
N THR A 157 3.74 -14.25 -23.04
CA THR A 157 4.89 -15.19 -23.15
C THR A 157 5.04 -16.19 -22.02
N PHE A 158 4.68 -17.46 -22.30
CA PHE A 158 5.20 -18.62 -21.56
C PHE A 158 6.71 -18.65 -21.76
N GLN A 159 7.46 -18.30 -20.72
CA GLN A 159 8.89 -18.54 -20.73
C GLN A 159 9.09 -19.94 -20.14
N LEU A 160 9.48 -20.89 -20.99
CA LEU A 160 9.97 -22.20 -20.57
C LEU A 160 11.32 -21.97 -19.89
N ALA A 161 11.31 -21.49 -18.64
CA ALA A 161 12.51 -21.47 -17.83
C ALA A 161 12.81 -22.92 -17.46
N SER A 162 13.93 -23.45 -17.96
CA SER A 162 14.49 -24.70 -17.46
C SER A 162 14.93 -24.43 -16.02
N CYS A 163 13.99 -24.60 -15.08
CA CYS A 163 14.23 -24.42 -13.66
C CYS A 163 14.86 -25.66 -13.01
N VAL A 164 15.06 -26.72 -13.79
CA VAL A 164 15.46 -28.06 -13.34
C VAL A 164 16.83 -28.03 -12.67
N GLY A 165 16.91 -28.54 -11.44
CA GLY A 165 18.17 -28.76 -10.71
C GLY A 165 18.81 -27.50 -10.15
N LYS A 166 18.04 -26.41 -10.00
CA LYS A 166 18.48 -25.17 -9.37
C LYS A 166 17.68 -24.89 -8.11
N THR A 167 18.36 -24.19 -7.20
CA THR A 167 17.78 -23.65 -5.98
C THR A 167 17.33 -22.22 -6.21
N TYR A 168 16.15 -21.87 -5.72
CA TYR A 168 15.56 -20.55 -5.85
C TYR A 168 15.14 -20.01 -4.48
N SER A 169 15.46 -18.76 -4.19
CA SER A 169 14.84 -18.06 -3.08
C SER A 169 13.40 -17.70 -3.41
N TYR A 170 12.62 -17.34 -2.40
CA TYR A 170 11.28 -16.79 -2.61
C TYR A 170 11.27 -15.60 -3.58
N HIS A 171 12.28 -14.73 -3.49
CA HIS A 171 12.39 -13.52 -4.30
C HIS A 171 12.71 -13.80 -5.76
N ASP A 172 13.38 -14.91 -6.06
CA ASP A 172 13.61 -15.38 -7.43
C ASP A 172 12.33 -15.91 -8.08
N LEU A 173 11.50 -16.61 -7.30
CA LEU A 173 10.22 -17.17 -7.76
C LEU A 173 9.17 -16.08 -8.02
N CYS A 174 9.02 -15.14 -7.08
CA CYS A 174 8.00 -14.08 -7.13
C CYS A 174 8.63 -12.68 -7.08
N PRO A 175 9.40 -12.24 -8.10
CA PRO A 175 10.14 -10.97 -8.06
C PRO A 175 9.24 -9.72 -8.05
N HIS A 176 8.00 -9.84 -8.53
CA HIS A 176 7.07 -8.71 -8.69
C HIS A 176 5.95 -8.65 -7.65
N THR A 177 5.78 -9.68 -6.84
CA THR A 177 4.78 -9.69 -5.76
C THR A 177 5.17 -8.65 -4.71
N ALA A 178 4.28 -7.71 -4.41
CA ALA A 178 4.49 -6.76 -3.32
C ALA A 178 4.28 -7.43 -1.96
N VAL A 179 4.91 -6.89 -0.91
CA VAL A 179 4.76 -7.41 0.46
C VAL A 179 4.01 -6.39 1.30
N ILE A 180 2.89 -6.81 1.88
CA ILE A 180 2.09 -6.05 2.85
C ILE A 180 2.67 -6.34 4.23
N LEU A 181 3.16 -5.28 4.88
CA LEU A 181 3.74 -5.30 6.20
C LEU A 181 2.74 -4.74 7.21
N MET A 182 2.51 -5.49 8.28
CA MET A 182 1.55 -5.16 9.32
C MET A 182 2.20 -4.27 10.37
N ASN A 183 1.79 -3.01 10.41
CA ASN A 183 2.28 -2.01 11.36
C ASN A 183 3.83 -1.96 11.38
N HIS A 184 4.47 -2.11 12.55
CA HIS A 184 5.93 -2.12 12.70
C HIS A 184 6.54 -3.53 12.76
N TYR A 185 5.73 -4.58 12.58
CA TYR A 185 6.14 -5.99 12.73
C TYR A 185 6.70 -6.53 11.42
N TRP A 186 7.88 -6.03 11.06
CA TRP A 186 8.54 -6.38 9.80
C TRP A 186 9.55 -7.52 9.97
N ASP A 187 9.90 -7.87 11.21
CA ASP A 187 10.84 -8.92 11.61
C ASP A 187 12.14 -8.95 10.79
N GLY A 188 12.60 -7.76 10.38
CA GLY A 188 13.80 -7.59 9.56
C GLY A 188 13.68 -8.10 8.12
N LEU A 189 12.49 -8.50 7.65
CA LEU A 189 12.29 -9.02 6.30
C LEU A 189 12.86 -8.06 5.22
N PRO A 190 12.56 -6.75 5.23
CA PRO A 190 13.12 -5.82 4.25
C PRO A 190 14.59 -5.44 4.49
N ASP A 191 15.19 -5.92 5.59
CA ASP A 191 16.59 -5.67 5.97
C ASP A 191 17.49 -6.89 5.66
N ARG A 192 16.92 -8.00 5.17
CA ARG A 192 17.68 -9.17 4.76
C ARG A 192 18.56 -8.85 3.53
N HIS A 193 19.70 -9.53 3.45
CA HIS A 193 20.68 -9.35 2.38
C HIS A 193 20.18 -9.79 0.99
N ASP A 194 19.24 -10.73 0.95
CA ASP A 194 18.60 -11.28 -0.24
C ASP A 194 17.32 -10.54 -0.63
N PHE A 195 16.86 -9.56 0.17
CA PHE A 195 15.65 -8.80 -0.11
C PHE A 195 15.90 -7.80 -1.26
N PRO A 196 15.23 -7.91 -2.42
CA PRO A 196 15.52 -7.05 -3.55
C PRO A 196 15.10 -5.60 -3.29
N SER A 197 15.99 -4.65 -3.61
CA SER A 197 15.69 -3.20 -3.46
C SER A 197 14.55 -2.72 -4.36
N THR A 198 14.23 -3.48 -5.42
CA THR A 198 13.12 -3.22 -6.35
C THR A 198 11.78 -3.77 -5.87
N LYS A 199 11.78 -4.63 -4.84
CA LYS A 199 10.57 -5.26 -4.30
C LYS A 199 9.67 -4.18 -3.69
N LYS A 200 8.38 -4.23 -4.02
CA LYS A 200 7.41 -3.24 -3.57
C LYS A 200 6.94 -3.54 -2.15
N LEU A 201 6.91 -2.51 -1.32
CA LEU A 201 6.46 -2.59 0.07
C LEU A 201 5.15 -1.82 0.26
N ILE A 202 4.21 -2.44 0.95
CA ILE A 202 2.91 -1.88 1.30
C ILE A 202 2.83 -1.87 2.82
N LEU A 203 2.58 -0.70 3.43
CA LEU A 203 2.37 -0.58 4.87
C LEU A 203 0.88 -0.59 5.18
N MET A 204 0.45 -1.47 6.08
CA MET A 204 -0.84 -1.32 6.74
C MET A 204 -0.63 -0.81 8.17
N PRO A 205 -0.85 0.49 8.43
CA PRO A 205 -0.71 1.05 9.77
C PRO A 205 -1.88 0.65 10.65
N ASN A 206 -1.58 0.22 11.87
CA ASN A 206 -2.58 0.00 12.91
C ASN A 206 -2.30 0.92 14.12
N VAL A 207 -3.35 1.36 14.81
CA VAL A 207 -3.22 2.16 16.04
C VAL A 207 -3.03 1.18 17.20
N GLU A 208 -1.79 0.95 17.58
CA GLU A 208 -1.39 -0.04 18.60
C GLU A 208 -0.45 0.58 19.64
N MET A 209 -0.08 -0.22 20.65
CA MET A 209 0.74 0.21 21.79
C MET A 209 2.11 0.82 21.42
N TYR A 210 2.68 0.45 20.25
CA TYR A 210 3.94 1.02 19.76
C TYR A 210 3.75 1.76 18.44
N ASP A 211 4.27 2.99 18.42
CA ASP A 211 4.11 3.93 17.32
C ASP A 211 4.97 3.58 16.10
N LEU A 212 4.35 3.71 14.93
CA LEU A 212 5.08 3.78 13.67
C LEU A 212 5.94 5.05 13.63
N LYS A 213 7.23 4.83 13.43
CA LYS A 213 8.21 5.90 13.15
C LYS A 213 8.12 6.36 11.70
N ALA A 214 8.52 7.60 11.43
CA ALA A 214 8.67 8.18 10.09
C ALA A 214 9.48 7.29 9.13
N SER A 215 10.49 6.59 9.64
CA SER A 215 11.31 5.65 8.88
C SER A 215 10.51 4.54 8.21
N HIS A 216 9.40 4.09 8.81
CA HIS A 216 8.54 3.08 8.18
C HIS A 216 7.83 3.66 6.96
N TYR A 217 7.25 4.85 7.11
CA TYR A 217 6.54 5.56 6.05
C TYR A 217 7.45 5.96 4.88
N HIS A 218 8.71 6.33 5.12
CA HIS A 218 9.66 6.65 4.04
C HIS A 218 10.13 5.43 3.24
N ARG A 219 9.95 4.20 3.75
CA ARG A 219 10.48 2.98 3.13
C ARG A 219 9.49 2.28 2.20
N VAL A 220 8.21 2.62 2.27
CA VAL A 220 7.14 1.92 1.54
C VAL A 220 6.69 2.64 0.28
N ASP A 221 6.19 1.88 -0.68
CA ASP A 221 5.63 2.40 -1.94
C ASP A 221 4.14 2.71 -1.81
N TYR A 222 3.45 2.04 -0.90
CA TYR A 222 2.02 2.21 -0.67
C TYR A 222 1.65 2.16 0.81
N VAL A 223 0.58 2.85 1.20
CA VAL A 223 0.00 2.80 2.55
C VAL A 223 -1.50 2.53 2.49
N LEU A 224 -1.98 1.56 3.27
CA LEU A 224 -3.39 1.15 3.32
C LEU A 224 -4.07 1.68 4.59
N ALA A 225 -4.76 2.81 4.47
CA ALA A 225 -5.48 3.42 5.58
C ALA A 225 -6.88 2.83 5.75
N LYS A 226 -7.13 2.20 6.91
CA LYS A 226 -8.43 1.59 7.26
C LYS A 226 -9.55 2.60 7.54
N THR A 227 -9.20 3.81 7.99
CA THR A 227 -10.18 4.85 8.35
C THR A 227 -9.96 6.11 7.51
N LYS A 228 -11.03 6.89 7.34
CA LYS A 228 -10.96 8.17 6.62
C LYS A 228 -10.03 9.17 7.31
N ASP A 229 -10.03 9.21 8.64
CA ASP A 229 -9.14 10.07 9.42
C ASP A 229 -7.67 9.66 9.22
N ALA A 230 -7.34 8.36 9.29
CA ALA A 230 -5.99 7.87 9.00
C ALA A 230 -5.56 8.23 7.57
N TYR A 231 -6.44 8.01 6.58
CA TYR A 231 -6.16 8.37 5.18
C TYR A 231 -5.81 9.85 5.04
N GLN A 232 -6.61 10.74 5.65
CA GLN A 232 -6.38 12.18 5.60
C GLN A 232 -5.07 12.57 6.27
N ARG A 233 -4.81 12.08 7.49
CA ARG A 233 -3.60 12.43 8.25
C ARG A 233 -2.33 11.93 7.59
N ILE A 234 -2.32 10.69 7.10
CA ILE A 234 -1.16 10.10 6.41
C ILE A 234 -0.91 10.84 5.09
N THR A 235 -1.97 11.13 4.32
CA THR A 235 -1.83 11.92 3.08
C THR A 235 -1.24 13.29 3.36
N GLN A 236 -1.79 14.02 4.35
CA GLN A 236 -1.26 15.33 4.77
C GLN A 236 0.18 15.25 5.28
N TRP A 237 0.58 14.12 5.89
CA TRP A 237 1.96 13.91 6.31
C TRP A 237 2.89 13.76 5.10
N TYR A 238 2.52 12.97 4.09
CA TYR A 238 3.31 12.84 2.85
C TYR A 238 3.33 14.11 1.99
N ASP A 239 2.30 14.96 2.08
CA ASP A 239 2.24 16.24 1.36
C ASP A 239 3.24 17.29 1.92
N ARG A 240 3.82 17.06 3.10
CA ARG A 240 4.86 17.94 3.66
C ARG A 240 6.20 17.69 2.97
N ASP A 241 7.00 18.76 2.84
CA ASP A 241 8.33 18.69 2.24
C ASP A 241 9.18 17.59 2.89
N ASP A 242 9.93 16.87 2.05
CA ASP A 242 10.84 15.78 2.42
C ASP A 242 10.19 14.48 2.97
N ASN A 243 8.86 14.44 3.14
CA ASN A 243 8.22 13.22 3.64
C ASN A 243 7.97 12.15 2.56
N ASN A 244 7.73 12.54 1.31
CA ASN A 244 7.41 11.62 0.22
C ASN A 244 8.58 11.35 -0.75
N ARG A 245 9.69 10.84 -0.23
CA ARG A 245 10.90 10.56 -1.02
C ARG A 245 10.74 9.43 -2.05
N ARG A 246 9.78 8.52 -1.83
CA ARG A 246 9.52 7.34 -2.68
C ARG A 246 8.32 7.48 -3.62
N ASN A 247 7.69 8.66 -3.66
CA ASN A 247 6.42 8.85 -4.37
C ASN A 247 5.34 7.83 -3.92
N THR A 248 5.31 7.59 -2.62
CA THR A 248 4.36 6.72 -1.92
C THR A 248 2.93 7.19 -2.15
N SER A 249 2.03 6.24 -2.40
CA SER A 249 0.59 6.50 -2.54
C SER A 249 -0.21 5.94 -1.36
N VAL A 250 -1.17 6.71 -0.87
CA VAL A 250 -2.05 6.31 0.24
C VAL A 250 -3.40 5.89 -0.34
N TYR A 251 -3.91 4.73 0.08
CA TYR A 251 -5.22 4.21 -0.29
C TYR A 251 -6.11 4.10 0.93
N TYR A 252 -7.39 4.42 0.77
CA TYR A 252 -8.41 4.15 1.77
C TYR A 252 -9.04 2.79 1.48
N THR A 253 -8.88 1.83 2.39
CA THR A 253 -9.33 0.43 2.21
C THR A 253 -10.62 0.09 2.94
N SER A 254 -11.11 0.98 3.81
CA SER A 254 -12.18 0.73 4.77
C SER A 254 -11.89 -0.45 5.70
N HIS A 255 -12.43 -0.38 6.92
CA HIS A 255 -12.40 -1.50 7.84
C HIS A 255 -13.50 -2.51 7.47
N THR A 256 -13.21 -3.80 7.64
CA THR A 256 -14.16 -4.91 7.53
C THR A 256 -14.07 -5.77 8.78
N THR A 257 -15.12 -6.53 9.06
CA THR A 257 -15.17 -7.48 10.18
C THR A 257 -15.20 -8.92 9.68
N SER A 258 -14.64 -9.84 10.47
CA SER A 258 -14.78 -11.28 10.31
C SER A 258 -15.84 -11.90 11.24
N ASP A 259 -16.60 -11.07 11.95
CA ASP A 259 -17.67 -11.51 12.85
C ASP A 259 -18.93 -11.89 12.06
N PRO A 260 -19.30 -13.17 12.00
CA PRO A 260 -20.48 -13.61 11.25
C PRO A 260 -21.79 -13.21 11.96
N THR A 261 -21.76 -12.77 13.23
CA THR A 261 -22.97 -12.36 13.95
C THR A 261 -23.60 -11.09 13.39
N VAL A 262 -22.87 -10.30 12.60
CA VAL A 262 -23.43 -9.14 11.89
C VAL A 262 -24.45 -9.52 10.80
N LEU A 263 -24.54 -10.81 10.45
CA LEU A 263 -25.53 -11.37 9.54
C LEU A 263 -26.87 -11.71 10.22
N ALA A 264 -26.91 -11.77 11.55
CA ALA A 264 -28.07 -12.19 12.35
C ALA A 264 -28.99 -11.00 12.68
#